data_AF-A0A925A7F2-F1
#
_entry.id   AF-A0A925A7F2-F1
#
_cell.length_a   1.000
_cell.length_b   1.000
_cell.length_c   1.000
_cell.angle_alpha   90.00
_cell.angle_beta   90.00
_cell.angle_gamma   90.00
#
_symmetry.space_group_name_H-M   'P 1'
#
loop_
_entity.id
_entity.type
_entity.pdbx_description
1 polymer ?
#
loop_
_entity_poly.entity_id
_entity_poly.type
_entity_poly.pdbx_seq_one_letter_code
_entity_poly.pdbx_strand_id
1 'polypeptide(L)'
;MDKISLRKVFFLFSIMAATTNSFSQSYSYADSIRKLESLSNDSAYSDFAGKISKQYLSEGKFEEALSFLNKQIAMQQYGSARHQKLLVWLCNCYYQKKEYNQSIAACDSVLALDFTFTPDVLIKLNRLKGQNYFRQENFADAIVFYKEVFALTEKYNDSTQMDDVLAGIGTC
;
A
#
# COMPACT_ATOMS: atom_id res chain seq x y z
N MET A 1 26.33 -8.44 -16.06
CA MET A 1 25.06 -7.74 -16.38
C MET A 1 25.43 -6.36 -16.91
N ASP A 2 25.09 -6.07 -18.16
CA ASP A 2 25.68 -4.94 -18.89
C ASP A 2 24.93 -3.63 -18.61
N LYS A 3 25.65 -2.51 -18.42
CA LYS A 3 25.06 -1.17 -18.13
C LYS A 3 24.08 -0.72 -19.23
N ILE A 4 24.17 -1.35 -20.41
CA ILE A 4 23.33 -1.17 -21.58
C ILE A 4 21.89 -1.71 -21.36
N SER A 5 21.69 -2.76 -20.55
CA SER A 5 20.36 -3.33 -20.29
C SER A 5 19.54 -2.52 -19.29
N LEU A 6 20.19 -1.82 -18.35
CA LEU A 6 19.53 -0.95 -17.37
C LEU A 6 18.95 0.31 -18.03
N ARG A 7 19.72 0.94 -18.93
CA ARG A 7 19.27 2.13 -19.67
C ARG A 7 18.05 1.88 -20.56
N LYS A 8 17.88 0.66 -21.09
CA LYS A 8 16.70 0.28 -21.90
C LYS A 8 15.42 0.16 -21.07
N VAL A 9 15.51 -0.26 -19.80
CA VAL A 9 14.36 -0.28 -18.88
C VAL A 9 13.98 1.14 -18.47
N PHE A 10 14.96 2.01 -18.22
CA PHE A 10 14.72 3.44 -17.97
C PHE A 10 14.06 4.17 -19.16
N PHE A 11 14.43 3.84 -20.40
CA PHE A 11 13.83 4.40 -21.61
C PHE A 11 12.34 4.02 -21.79
N LEU A 12 11.95 2.82 -21.37
CA LEU A 12 10.55 2.35 -21.43
C LEU A 12 9.70 2.89 -20.28
N PHE A 13 10.29 3.04 -19.09
CA PHE A 13 9.66 3.75 -17.99
C PHE A 13 9.48 5.26 -18.27
N SER A 14 10.37 5.87 -19.06
CA SER A 14 10.19 7.24 -19.55
C SER A 14 8.94 7.40 -20.43
N ILE A 15 8.52 6.34 -21.15
CA ILE A 15 7.33 6.34 -22.03
C ILE A 15 6.04 6.13 -21.22
N MET A 16 6.11 5.48 -20.05
CA MET A 16 5.01 5.43 -19.08
C MET A 16 4.91 6.73 -18.25
N ALA A 17 6.02 7.46 -18.12
CA ALA A 17 6.14 8.71 -17.38
C ALA A 17 5.78 9.97 -18.21
N ALA A 18 5.82 9.88 -19.54
CA ALA A 18 5.09 10.80 -20.38
C ALA A 18 3.62 10.39 -20.34
N THR A 19 2.79 11.17 -19.66
CA THR A 19 1.61 11.78 -20.29
C THR A 19 1.05 11.03 -21.49
N THR A 20 -0.25 10.73 -21.48
CA THR A 20 -1.12 11.19 -22.57
C THR A 20 -0.40 11.38 -23.92
N ASN A 21 -0.52 10.38 -24.79
CA ASN A 21 -0.37 10.56 -26.24
C ASN A 21 1.02 10.98 -26.78
N SER A 22 2.07 10.16 -26.66
CA SER A 22 3.04 10.07 -27.77
C SER A 22 3.84 8.76 -27.81
N PHE A 23 3.89 8.21 -29.03
CA PHE A 23 4.53 6.97 -29.44
C PHE A 23 5.88 7.25 -30.09
N SER A 24 6.91 6.48 -29.75
CA SER A 24 7.76 5.75 -30.73
C SER A 24 8.95 5.09 -30.03
N GLN A 25 9.06 3.77 -30.21
CA GLN A 25 10.06 2.84 -29.63
C GLN A 25 9.83 2.33 -28.19
N SER A 26 8.59 2.13 -27.77
CA SER A 26 8.28 1.43 -26.51
C SER A 26 8.04 -0.07 -26.72
N TYR A 27 8.65 -0.92 -25.90
CA TYR A 27 8.14 -2.26 -25.60
C TYR A 27 6.65 -2.19 -25.25
N SER A 28 5.91 -3.27 -25.55
CA SER A 28 4.54 -3.36 -25.06
C SER A 28 4.51 -3.28 -23.53
N TYR A 29 3.42 -2.77 -22.97
CA TYR A 29 3.22 -2.73 -21.52
C TYR A 29 3.39 -4.12 -20.89
N ALA A 30 2.87 -5.16 -21.53
CA ALA A 30 3.00 -6.55 -21.10
C ALA A 30 4.45 -7.04 -21.07
N ASP A 31 5.26 -6.70 -22.08
CA ASP A 31 6.66 -7.11 -22.11
C ASP A 31 7.51 -6.36 -21.07
N SER A 32 7.12 -5.12 -20.75
CA SER A 32 7.73 -4.35 -19.67
C SER A 32 7.44 -4.96 -18.30
N ILE A 33 6.21 -5.44 -18.08
CA ILE A 33 5.84 -6.20 -16.88
C ILE A 33 6.65 -7.50 -16.78
N ARG A 34 6.70 -8.32 -17.84
CA ARG A 34 7.52 -9.55 -17.86
C ARG A 34 8.98 -9.26 -17.57
N LYS A 35 9.52 -8.17 -18.12
CA LYS A 35 10.91 -7.79 -17.89
C LYS A 35 11.13 -7.38 -16.44
N LEU A 36 10.21 -6.63 -15.85
CA LEU A 36 10.24 -6.30 -14.43
C LEU A 36 10.19 -7.58 -13.57
N GLU A 37 9.29 -8.52 -13.87
CA GLU A 37 9.20 -9.80 -13.15
C GLU A 37 10.50 -10.62 -13.22
N SER A 38 11.24 -10.54 -14.33
CA SER A 38 12.57 -11.16 -14.45
C SER A 38 13.65 -10.54 -13.55
N LEU A 39 13.38 -9.37 -12.95
CA LEU A 39 14.28 -8.65 -12.05
C LEU A 39 13.89 -8.83 -10.56
N SER A 40 13.08 -9.84 -10.23
CA SER A 40 12.52 -10.09 -8.89
C SER A 40 13.53 -10.27 -7.74
N ASN A 41 14.84 -10.28 -8.00
CA ASN A 41 15.89 -10.29 -6.97
C ASN A 41 16.65 -8.96 -6.87
N ASP A 42 16.22 -7.92 -7.59
CA ASP A 42 16.86 -6.60 -7.64
C ASP A 42 16.05 -5.59 -6.79
N SER A 43 16.73 -4.76 -6.03
CA SER A 43 16.15 -3.60 -5.35
C SER A 43 15.30 -2.70 -6.27
N ALA A 44 15.69 -2.58 -7.55
CA ALA A 44 14.96 -1.82 -8.56
C ALA A 44 13.54 -2.36 -8.79
N TYR A 45 13.33 -3.68 -8.62
CA TYR A 45 12.00 -4.28 -8.73
C TYR A 45 11.03 -3.66 -7.74
N SER A 46 11.45 -3.47 -6.48
CA SER A 46 10.56 -3.01 -5.42
C SER A 46 10.05 -1.59 -5.65
N ASP A 47 10.88 -0.70 -6.20
CA ASP A 47 10.48 0.68 -6.48
C ASP A 47 9.48 0.75 -7.64
N PHE A 48 9.70 -0.02 -8.70
CA PHE A 48 8.82 -0.04 -9.86
C PHE A 48 7.51 -0.79 -9.58
N ALA A 49 7.58 -1.94 -8.90
CA ALA A 49 6.42 -2.71 -8.49
C ALA A 49 5.49 -1.87 -7.58
N GLY A 50 6.06 -1.06 -6.68
CA GLY A 50 5.27 -0.15 -5.83
C GLY A 50 4.49 0.90 -6.62
N LYS A 51 5.10 1.47 -7.68
CA LYS A 51 4.42 2.43 -8.57
C LYS A 51 3.31 1.76 -9.40
N ILE A 52 3.57 0.58 -9.96
CA ILE A 52 2.59 -0.18 -10.73
C ILE A 52 1.41 -0.61 -9.85
N SER A 53 1.67 -1.06 -8.62
CA SER A 53 0.61 -1.43 -7.67
C SER A 53 -0.32 -0.24 -7.39
N LYS A 54 0.23 0.96 -7.17
CA LYS A 54 -0.58 2.18 -6.98
C LYS A 54 -1.40 2.53 -8.22
N GLN A 55 -0.81 2.41 -9.41
CA GLN A 55 -1.52 2.67 -10.66
C GLN A 55 -2.70 1.71 -10.81
N TYR A 56 -2.49 0.41 -10.60
CA TYR A 56 -3.56 -0.58 -10.63
C TYR A 56 -4.65 -0.32 -9.59
N LEU A 57 -4.29 0.09 -8.36
CA LEU A 57 -5.29 0.53 -7.37
C LEU A 57 -6.14 1.70 -7.89
N SER A 58 -5.52 2.70 -8.53
CA SER A 58 -6.25 3.85 -9.08
C SER A 58 -7.14 3.50 -10.27
N GLU A 59 -6.79 2.44 -11.01
CA GLU A 59 -7.57 1.92 -12.13
C GLU A 59 -8.63 0.89 -11.71
N GLY A 60 -8.73 0.56 -10.42
CA GLY A 60 -9.64 -0.48 -9.91
C GLY A 60 -9.22 -1.92 -10.24
N LYS A 61 -7.97 -2.13 -10.67
CA LYS A 61 -7.37 -3.44 -10.98
C LYS A 61 -6.76 -4.05 -9.73
N PHE A 62 -7.62 -4.41 -8.79
CA PHE A 62 -7.19 -4.74 -7.44
C PHE A 62 -6.44 -6.07 -7.35
N GLU A 63 -6.82 -7.06 -8.15
CA GLU A 63 -6.17 -8.38 -8.20
C GLU A 63 -4.73 -8.27 -8.70
N GLU A 64 -4.49 -7.48 -9.74
CA GLU A 64 -3.14 -7.19 -10.24
C GLU A 64 -2.32 -6.40 -9.21
N ALA A 65 -2.93 -5.42 -8.54
CA ALA A 65 -2.27 -4.67 -7.47
C ALA A 65 -1.84 -5.60 -6.31
N LEU A 66 -2.73 -6.49 -5.86
CA LEU A 66 -2.45 -7.46 -4.81
C LEU A 66 -1.33 -8.43 -5.20
N SER A 67 -1.30 -8.89 -6.45
CA SER A 67 -0.23 -9.76 -6.95
C SER A 67 1.15 -9.11 -6.83
N PHE A 68 1.30 -7.86 -7.31
CA PHE A 68 2.56 -7.13 -7.19
C PHE A 68 2.92 -6.79 -5.75
N LEU A 69 1.93 -6.47 -4.92
CA LEU A 69 2.12 -6.12 -3.53
C LEU A 69 2.60 -7.33 -2.71
N ASN A 70 1.98 -8.50 -2.87
CA ASN A 70 2.38 -9.73 -2.19
C ASN A 70 3.80 -10.16 -2.55
N LYS A 71 4.18 -10.04 -3.84
CA LYS A 71 5.57 -10.27 -4.27
C LYS A 71 6.54 -9.31 -3.58
N GLN A 72 6.20 -8.02 -3.50
CA GLN A 72 7.05 -7.05 -2.81
C GLN A 72 7.20 -7.35 -1.32
N ILE A 73 6.12 -7.71 -0.63
CA ILE A 73 6.13 -8.07 0.79
C ILE A 73 7.11 -9.23 1.03
N ALA A 74 7.03 -10.29 0.23
CA ALA A 74 7.89 -11.46 0.34
C ALA A 74 9.39 -11.16 0.11
N MET A 75 9.72 -10.08 -0.59
CA MET A 75 11.10 -9.66 -0.86
C MET A 75 11.70 -8.75 0.21
N GLN A 76 10.87 -8.14 1.06
CA GLN A 76 11.40 -7.22 2.07
C GLN A 76 11.92 -7.99 3.28
N GLN A 77 12.95 -7.43 3.92
CA GLN A 77 13.37 -7.89 5.24
C GLN A 77 12.19 -7.77 6.21
N TYR A 78 11.86 -8.89 6.86
CA TYR A 78 10.80 -8.97 7.85
C TYR A 78 10.94 -7.88 8.92
N GLY A 79 9.83 -7.24 9.26
CA GLY A 79 9.77 -6.15 10.23
C GLY A 79 10.40 -4.81 9.79
N SER A 80 11.08 -4.73 8.64
CA SER A 80 11.66 -3.46 8.16
C SER A 80 10.59 -2.39 7.90
N ALA A 81 10.96 -1.11 7.99
CA ALA A 81 10.01 -0.01 7.73
C ALA A 81 9.32 -0.10 6.35
N ARG A 82 10.02 -0.64 5.34
CA ARG A 82 9.45 -0.87 4.01
C ARG A 82 8.46 -2.05 4.02
N HIS A 83 8.82 -3.17 4.66
CA HIS A 83 7.91 -4.29 4.86
C HIS A 83 6.60 -3.84 5.54
N GLN A 84 6.70 -3.10 6.65
CA GLN A 84 5.53 -2.62 7.39
C GLN A 84 4.62 -1.72 6.56
N LYS A 85 5.18 -0.81 5.76
CA LYS A 85 4.39 0.06 4.85
C LYS A 85 3.63 -0.74 3.79
N LEU A 86 4.23 -1.81 3.25
CA LEU A 86 3.56 -2.68 2.27
C LEU A 86 2.40 -3.47 2.91
N LEU A 87 2.55 -3.90 4.16
CA LEU A 87 1.47 -4.55 4.91
C LEU A 87 0.26 -3.62 5.13
N VAL A 88 0.49 -2.33 5.41
CA VAL A 88 -0.59 -1.32 5.45
C VAL A 88 -1.29 -1.20 4.11
N TRP A 89 -0.54 -1.19 3.00
CA TRP A 89 -1.13 -1.12 1.66
C TRP A 89 -1.96 -2.35 1.32
N LEU A 90 -1.61 -3.51 1.84
CA LEU A 90 -2.36 -4.75 1.63
C LEU A 90 -3.75 -4.62 2.24
N CYS A 91 -3.80 -4.17 3.49
CA CYS A 91 -5.06 -3.90 4.18
C CYS A 91 -5.87 -2.84 3.43
N ASN A 92 -5.23 -1.73 3.03
CA ASN A 92 -5.91 -0.65 2.31
C ASN A 92 -6.43 -1.09 0.94
N CYS A 93 -5.76 -2.03 0.25
CA CYS A 93 -6.27 -2.59 -0.99
C CYS A 93 -7.64 -3.24 -0.78
N TYR A 94 -7.79 -4.09 0.23
CA TYR A 94 -9.08 -4.70 0.58
C TYR A 94 -10.14 -3.64 0.95
N TYR A 95 -9.76 -2.59 1.68
CA TYR A 95 -10.68 -1.48 1.95
C TYR A 95 -11.16 -0.78 0.67
N GLN A 96 -10.26 -0.50 -0.28
CA GLN A 96 -10.60 0.14 -1.56
C GLN A 96 -11.45 -0.76 -2.46
N LYS A 97 -11.29 -2.09 -2.35
CA LYS A 97 -12.19 -3.09 -2.94
C LYS A 97 -13.59 -3.12 -2.32
N LYS A 98 -13.81 -2.38 -1.23
CA LYS A 98 -15.01 -2.45 -0.36
C LYS A 98 -15.19 -3.82 0.31
N GLU A 99 -14.10 -4.60 0.41
CA GLU A 99 -14.05 -5.89 1.09
C GLU A 99 -13.71 -5.67 2.57
N TYR A 100 -14.60 -4.98 3.31
CA TYR A 100 -14.26 -4.42 4.62
C TYR A 100 -13.88 -5.47 5.68
N ASN A 101 -14.56 -6.62 5.70
CA ASN A 101 -14.22 -7.71 6.60
C ASN A 101 -12.85 -8.33 6.29
N GLN A 102 -12.47 -8.44 5.01
CA GLN A 102 -11.15 -8.91 4.62
C GLN A 102 -10.06 -7.90 4.97
N SER A 103 -10.35 -6.60 4.83
CA SER A 103 -9.44 -5.56 5.29
C SER A 103 -9.21 -5.61 6.81
N ILE A 104 -10.26 -5.82 7.60
CA ILE A 104 -10.15 -5.94 9.06
C ILE A 104 -9.31 -7.17 9.42
N ALA A 105 -9.64 -8.34 8.85
CA ALA A 105 -8.90 -9.58 9.09
C ALA A 105 -7.42 -9.47 8.67
N ALA A 106 -7.13 -8.76 7.57
CA ALA A 106 -5.77 -8.47 7.16
C ALA A 106 -5.05 -7.56 8.17
N CYS A 107 -5.69 -6.49 8.64
CA CYS A 107 -5.13 -5.62 9.68
C CYS A 107 -4.83 -6.42 10.97
N ASP A 108 -5.74 -7.28 11.41
CA ASP A 108 -5.56 -8.10 12.61
C ASP A 108 -4.42 -9.10 12.47
N SER A 109 -4.33 -9.75 11.32
CA SER A 109 -3.23 -10.66 10.99
C SER A 109 -1.89 -9.94 10.96
N VAL A 110 -1.85 -8.70 10.45
CA VAL A 110 -0.66 -7.86 10.46
C VAL A 110 -0.29 -7.50 11.89
N LEU A 111 -1.22 -6.98 12.69
CA LEU A 111 -0.96 -6.56 14.07
C LEU A 111 -0.49 -7.71 14.99
N ALA A 112 -0.78 -8.97 14.61
CA ALA A 112 -0.31 -10.16 15.32
C ALA A 112 1.12 -10.61 14.95
N LEU A 113 1.79 -9.94 14.00
CA LEU A 113 3.16 -10.28 13.60
C LEU A 113 4.17 -9.93 14.70
N ASP A 114 5.20 -10.77 14.84
CA ASP A 114 6.21 -10.68 15.90
C ASP A 114 7.33 -9.69 15.53
N PHE A 115 6.99 -8.41 15.44
CA PHE A 115 7.94 -7.31 15.40
C PHE A 115 7.32 -6.00 15.88
N THR A 116 8.17 -5.07 16.31
CA THR A 116 7.73 -3.73 16.71
C THR A 116 7.37 -2.88 15.49
N PHE A 117 6.12 -2.42 15.48
CA PHE A 117 5.65 -1.47 14.47
C PHE A 117 6.17 -0.07 14.71
N THR A 118 6.42 0.68 13.63
CA THR A 118 6.62 2.12 13.76
C THR A 118 5.32 2.81 14.19
N PRO A 119 5.39 3.95 14.90
CA PRO A 119 4.20 4.71 15.29
C PRO A 119 3.24 5.00 14.13
N ASP A 120 3.77 5.49 13.00
CA ASP A 120 3.02 5.76 11.77
C ASP A 120 2.23 4.55 11.27
N VAL A 121 2.82 3.35 11.34
CA VAL A 121 2.16 2.12 10.90
C VAL A 121 1.04 1.70 11.85
N LEU A 122 1.27 1.77 13.17
CA LEU A 122 0.21 1.49 14.16
C LEU A 122 -0.97 2.43 14.00
N ILE A 123 -0.71 3.73 13.84
CA ILE A 123 -1.73 4.75 13.62
C ILE A 123 -2.53 4.43 12.34
N LYS A 124 -1.85 4.11 11.23
CA LYS A 124 -2.50 3.78 9.96
C LYS A 124 -3.36 2.52 10.03
N LEU A 125 -2.88 1.46 10.67
CA LEU A 125 -3.63 0.21 10.81
C LEU A 125 -4.89 0.40 11.65
N ASN A 126 -4.79 1.09 12.80
CA ASN A 126 -5.95 1.39 13.64
C ASN A 126 -6.94 2.33 12.96
N ARG A 127 -6.47 3.39 12.29
CA ARG A 127 -7.33 4.28 11.48
C ARG A 127 -8.08 3.49 10.41
N LEU A 128 -7.40 2.58 9.72
CA LEU A 128 -8.03 1.76 8.68
C LEU A 128 -9.09 0.82 9.27
N LYS A 129 -8.86 0.22 10.44
CA LYS A 129 -9.91 -0.56 11.14
C LYS A 129 -11.12 0.30 11.48
N GLY A 130 -10.91 1.49 12.05
CA GLY A 130 -11.99 2.44 12.32
C GLY A 130 -12.79 2.80 11.06
N GLN A 131 -12.11 3.05 9.95
CA GLN A 131 -12.76 3.31 8.65
C GLN A 131 -13.56 2.12 8.14
N ASN A 132 -13.04 0.90 8.27
CA ASN A 132 -13.77 -0.30 7.85
C ASN A 132 -15.05 -0.51 8.67
N TYR A 133 -15.00 -0.33 9.99
CA TYR A 133 -16.19 -0.43 10.84
C TYR A 133 -17.19 0.68 10.54
N PHE A 134 -16.70 1.91 10.34
CA PHE A 134 -17.54 3.05 9.94
C PHE A 134 -18.27 2.79 8.61
N ARG A 135 -17.58 2.24 7.60
CA ARG A 135 -18.19 1.88 6.30
C ARG A 135 -19.21 0.76 6.39
N GLN A 136 -19.20 -0.01 7.48
CA GLN A 136 -20.18 -1.04 7.79
C GLN A 136 -21.29 -0.52 8.72
N GLU A 137 -21.34 0.79 9.00
CA GLU A 137 -22.26 1.42 9.96
C GLU A 137 -22.15 0.87 11.39
N ASN A 138 -21.03 0.21 11.71
CA ASN A 138 -20.71 -0.24 13.05
C ASN A 138 -19.93 0.85 13.78
N PHE A 139 -20.66 1.90 14.16
CA PHE A 139 -20.09 3.10 14.78
C PHE A 139 -19.48 2.83 16.16
N ALA A 140 -20.02 1.88 16.91
CA ALA A 140 -19.51 1.49 18.21
C ALA A 140 -18.05 1.00 18.12
N ASP A 141 -17.78 0.05 17.22
CA ASP A 141 -16.42 -0.45 17.00
C ASP A 141 -15.54 0.60 16.31
N ALA A 142 -16.10 1.40 15.39
CA ALA A 142 -15.34 2.48 14.74
C ALA A 142 -14.76 3.47 15.76
N ILE A 143 -15.57 3.90 16.74
CA ILE A 143 -15.16 4.81 17.82
C ILE A 143 -14.01 4.23 18.65
N VAL A 144 -14.02 2.93 18.93
CA VAL A 144 -12.93 2.27 19.68
C VAL A 144 -11.60 2.48 18.97
N PHE A 145 -11.55 2.20 17.67
CA PHE A 145 -10.31 2.36 16.89
C PHE A 145 -9.92 3.82 16.66
N TYR A 146 -10.88 4.74 16.49
CA TYR A 146 -10.57 6.16 16.37
C TYR A 146 -10.01 6.75 17.68
N LYS A 147 -10.52 6.32 18.84
CA LYS A 147 -9.94 6.69 20.15
C LYS A 147 -8.52 6.14 20.33
N GLU A 148 -8.27 4.91 19.88
CA GLU A 148 -6.92 4.34 19.90
C GLU A 148 -5.96 5.17 19.02
N VAL A 149 -6.40 5.58 17.83
CA VAL A 149 -5.60 6.49 16.99
C VAL A 149 -5.30 7.79 17.71
N PHE A 150 -6.31 8.42 18.32
CA PHE A 150 -6.13 9.65 19.11
C PHE A 150 -5.05 9.47 20.19
N ALA A 151 -5.14 8.42 21.00
CA ALA A 151 -4.17 8.13 22.06
C ALA A 151 -2.75 7.89 21.50
N LEU A 152 -2.62 7.20 20.37
CA LEU A 152 -1.33 6.99 19.69
C LEU A 152 -0.75 8.30 19.16
N THR A 153 -1.56 9.15 18.55
CA THR A 153 -1.12 10.46 18.02
C THR A 153 -0.62 11.38 19.13
N GLU A 154 -1.28 11.40 20.29
CA GLU A 154 -0.82 12.12 21.48
C GLU A 154 0.50 11.54 22.00
N LYS A 155 0.58 10.20 22.16
CA LYS A 155 1.76 9.50 22.67
C LYS A 155 3.01 9.76 21.84
N TYR A 156 2.87 9.82 20.52
CA TYR A 156 4.01 9.96 19.60
C TYR A 156 4.18 11.37 19.02
N ASN A 157 3.34 12.33 19.44
CA ASN A 157 3.33 13.71 18.95
C ASN A 157 3.24 13.79 17.40
N ASP A 158 2.36 12.97 16.83
CA ASP A 158 2.12 12.88 15.38
C ASP A 158 0.66 13.18 15.07
N SER A 159 0.37 14.42 14.66
CA SER A 159 -0.99 14.86 14.34
C SER A 159 -1.40 14.65 12.88
N THR A 160 -0.57 13.97 12.06
CA THR A 160 -0.76 13.91 10.59
C THR A 160 -2.10 13.31 10.17
N GLN A 161 -2.67 12.43 11.00
CA GLN A 161 -3.87 11.65 10.70
C GLN A 161 -5.10 12.13 11.50
N MET A 162 -4.99 13.25 12.22
CA MET A 162 -5.95 13.65 13.24
C MET A 162 -7.26 14.21 12.64
N ASP A 163 -7.18 14.96 11.54
CA ASP A 163 -8.36 15.60 10.94
C ASP A 163 -9.42 14.56 10.51
N ASP A 164 -8.98 13.48 9.85
CA ASP A 164 -9.86 12.38 9.42
C ASP A 164 -10.45 11.60 10.60
N VAL A 165 -9.68 11.47 11.69
CA VAL A 165 -10.08 10.74 12.90
C VAL A 165 -11.11 11.55 13.68
N LEU A 166 -10.90 12.85 13.83
CA LEU A 166 -11.86 13.76 14.45
C LEU A 166 -13.15 13.87 13.66
N ALA A 167 -13.06 13.93 12.32
CA ALA A 167 -14.23 13.87 11.44
C ALA A 167 -14.98 12.54 11.60
N GLY A 168 -14.25 11.42 11.68
CA GLY A 168 -14.81 10.10 11.95
C GLY A 168 -15.56 10.05 13.28
N ILE A 169 -14.94 10.50 14.36
CA ILE A 169 -15.56 10.53 15.70
C ILE A 169 -16.80 11.43 15.73
N GLY A 170 -16.76 12.60 15.09
CA GLY A 170 -17.88 13.55 15.09
C GLY A 170 -19.07 13.13 14.22
N THR A 171 -18.91 12.11 13.37
CA THR A 171 -19.96 11.61 12.45
C THR A 171 -20.44 10.19 12.76
N CYS A 172 -19.79 9.50 13.72
CA CYS A 172 -20.28 8.27 14.34
C CYS A 172 -21.39 8.57 15.35
#